data_AF-A0A507CYU3-F1
#
_entry.id   AF-A0A507CYU3-F1
#
_cell.length_a   1.000
_cell.length_b   1.000
_cell.length_c   1.000
_cell.angle_alpha   90.00
_cell.angle_beta   90.00
_cell.angle_gamma   90.00
#
_symmetry.space_group_name_H-M   'P 1'
#
loop_
_entity.id
_entity.type
_entity.pdbx_description
1 polymer ?
#
loop_
_entity_poly.entity_id
_entity_poly.type
_entity_poly.pdbx_seq_one_letter_code
_entity_poly.pdbx_strand_id
1 'polypeptide(L)'
;MGPKKKEALTVPDASDAESGDVSDVEMDSTPEQPKEDDTLGNCEVVTKYQAAAKIANDALKKVVDASIEGSKIIDLCMLGDKYIEDAVKTVYNKGKIPKGIGFPTSVSKNHYICHYSPLPSDPDAYSTLTKGEMVRIELGVHVDGFLAQVATTLVVGADKENPISGRQADALMAAYVASETAIRTLKPGRTNVEVTEIVQKSAEEFGCKPIEGMLSHQITRNNMEGQKQIILNPTDQQKKDSEKQTFAEGEVYAVDILVSTGEGKPKTADSRTTIYRRNPDQTYLLKMQTSRRVLSEVKSRFGSFAFNLRHMEEEKKARMGILECEKHAVVSPYPVLCEKEGEHIAHFQFTVLLLPAGPLKITSFPWDASLLKSEKEVKSEELKELLKTSVRKSNKKKKKSKSAGGADKKESEGDEV
;
A
#
# COMPACT_ATOMS: atom_id res chain seq x y z
N MET A 1 -77.75 -4.80 47.58
CA MET A 1 -78.54 -5.94 47.05
C MET A 1 -78.09 -6.23 45.63
N GLY A 2 -77.28 -7.28 45.42
CA GLY A 2 -77.39 -8.04 44.15
C GLY A 2 -78.55 -9.06 44.29
N PRO A 3 -78.66 -10.11 43.45
CA PRO A 3 -78.06 -10.37 42.12
C PRO A 3 -79.07 -11.03 41.12
N LYS A 4 -78.55 -11.50 39.96
CA LYS A 4 -78.99 -12.58 39.01
C LYS A 4 -79.12 -12.06 37.57
N LYS A 5 -78.27 -12.37 36.57
CA LYS A 5 -77.68 -13.62 35.98
C LYS A 5 -78.70 -14.58 35.34
N LYS A 6 -78.68 -14.66 34.00
CA LYS A 6 -78.33 -15.79 33.08
C LYS A 6 -78.65 -15.31 31.65
N GLU A 7 -77.94 -15.65 30.57
CA GLU A 7 -77.50 -16.97 30.11
C GLU A 7 -76.36 -16.85 29.05
N ALA A 8 -75.66 -17.95 28.75
CA ALA A 8 -74.40 -18.02 27.99
C ALA A 8 -74.58 -18.67 26.60
N LEU A 9 -73.67 -18.44 25.64
CA LEU A 9 -72.92 -19.49 24.92
C LEU A 9 -71.88 -18.97 23.89
N THR A 10 -70.65 -19.50 24.02
CA THR A 10 -69.65 -19.95 22.99
C THR A 10 -69.10 -19.04 21.88
N VAL A 11 -67.77 -19.08 21.79
CA VAL A 11 -66.79 -18.58 20.79
C VAL A 11 -66.87 -19.27 19.43
N PRO A 12 -66.32 -18.63 18.37
CA PRO A 12 -65.32 -19.32 17.55
C PRO A 12 -64.04 -18.50 17.30
N ASP A 13 -63.01 -19.22 16.90
CA ASP A 13 -61.62 -18.80 16.66
C ASP A 13 -61.31 -18.84 15.14
N ALA A 14 -60.31 -18.04 14.75
CA ALA A 14 -59.43 -18.10 13.58
C ALA A 14 -59.95 -18.06 12.12
N SER A 15 -59.07 -17.50 11.28
CA SER A 15 -58.98 -17.46 9.80
C SER A 15 -60.02 -16.66 9.02
N ASP A 16 -59.63 -15.48 8.54
CA ASP A 16 -59.60 -15.13 7.11
C ASP A 16 -59.28 -13.63 6.93
N ALA A 17 -58.13 -13.33 6.32
CA ALA A 17 -57.89 -12.03 5.68
C ALA A 17 -57.22 -12.31 4.34
N GLU A 18 -58.07 -12.37 3.32
CA GLU A 18 -57.74 -12.55 1.92
C GLU A 18 -56.82 -11.44 1.39
N SER A 19 -56.05 -11.87 0.39
CA SER A 19 -55.14 -11.14 -0.47
C SER A 19 -55.75 -9.90 -1.11
N GLY A 20 -55.23 -8.72 -0.75
CA GLY A 20 -55.36 -7.49 -1.52
C GLY A 20 -54.12 -7.26 -2.38
N ASP A 21 -54.32 -7.38 -3.69
CA ASP A 21 -53.40 -7.04 -4.77
C ASP A 21 -52.97 -5.56 -4.66
N VAL A 22 -51.67 -5.30 -4.54
CA VAL A 22 -51.11 -3.94 -4.58
C VAL A 22 -50.13 -3.90 -5.74
N SER A 23 -50.64 -3.34 -6.83
CA SER A 23 -49.96 -2.97 -8.06
C SER A 23 -48.53 -2.47 -7.85
N ASP A 24 -47.64 -2.98 -8.69
CA ASP A 24 -46.26 -2.57 -8.93
C ASP A 24 -46.03 -1.07 -8.76
N VAL A 25 -45.37 -0.70 -7.66
CA VAL A 25 -44.67 0.58 -7.57
C VAL A 25 -43.34 0.36 -8.28
N GLU A 26 -43.29 0.75 -9.56
CA GLU A 26 -42.04 0.89 -10.29
C GLU A 26 -41.07 1.74 -9.45
N MET A 27 -40.02 1.08 -8.99
CA MET A 27 -38.94 1.69 -8.24
C MET A 27 -38.18 2.59 -9.21
N ASP A 28 -38.49 3.89 -9.16
CA ASP A 28 -37.82 4.95 -9.89
C ASP A 28 -36.30 4.77 -9.78
N SER A 29 -35.70 4.28 -10.85
CA SER A 29 -34.27 4.05 -10.95
C SER A 29 -33.59 5.41 -10.90
N THR A 30 -32.98 5.75 -9.77
CA THR A 30 -32.10 6.92 -9.70
C THR A 30 -31.12 6.86 -10.86
N PRO A 31 -31.00 7.91 -11.68
CA PRO A 31 -30.15 7.89 -12.86
C PRO A 31 -28.73 7.54 -12.41
N GLU A 32 -28.22 6.42 -12.93
CA GLU A 32 -26.87 5.95 -12.69
C GLU A 32 -25.94 7.08 -13.12
N GLN A 33 -25.30 7.75 -12.14
CA GLN A 33 -24.31 8.76 -12.46
C GLN A 33 -23.27 8.11 -13.38
N PRO A 34 -22.82 8.79 -14.46
CA PRO A 34 -21.83 8.21 -15.35
C PRO A 34 -20.64 7.76 -14.50
N LYS A 35 -20.33 6.45 -14.52
CA LYS A 35 -19.16 5.91 -13.85
C LYS A 35 -17.96 6.74 -14.29
N GLU A 36 -17.37 7.47 -13.35
CA GLU A 36 -16.13 8.21 -13.61
C GLU A 36 -15.09 7.23 -14.16
N ASP A 37 -14.40 7.64 -15.24
CA ASP A 37 -13.30 6.85 -15.78
C ASP A 37 -12.12 6.88 -14.82
N ASP A 38 -12.05 5.84 -13.98
CA ASP A 38 -11.03 5.61 -12.97
C ASP A 38 -9.78 4.92 -13.52
N THR A 39 -9.68 4.74 -14.85
CA THR A 39 -8.55 4.04 -15.48
C THR A 39 -7.34 4.96 -15.68
N LEU A 40 -6.16 4.37 -15.88
CA LEU A 40 -4.95 5.13 -16.26
C LEU A 40 -5.03 5.74 -17.67
N GLY A 41 -6.08 5.46 -18.45
CA GLY A 41 -6.37 6.17 -19.70
C GLY A 41 -6.75 7.63 -19.45
N ASN A 42 -7.32 7.92 -18.28
CA ASN A 42 -7.65 9.25 -17.83
C ASN A 42 -6.40 9.96 -17.24
N CYS A 43 -6.00 11.08 -17.85
CA CYS A 43 -4.87 11.87 -17.37
C CYS A 43 -5.08 12.44 -15.96
N GLU A 44 -6.32 12.69 -15.54
CA GLU A 44 -6.61 13.15 -14.17
C GLU A 44 -6.30 12.08 -13.12
N VAL A 45 -6.62 10.81 -13.42
CA VAL A 45 -6.29 9.68 -12.53
C VAL A 45 -4.78 9.57 -12.35
N VAL A 46 -4.01 9.64 -13.43
CA VAL A 46 -2.53 9.65 -13.37
C VAL A 46 -2.03 10.83 -12.53
N THR A 47 -2.64 12.01 -12.69
CA THR A 47 -2.27 13.21 -11.94
C THR A 47 -2.59 13.08 -10.45
N LYS A 48 -3.70 12.43 -10.08
CA LYS A 48 -4.06 12.12 -8.68
C LYS A 48 -3.06 11.16 -8.04
N TYR A 49 -2.70 10.07 -8.73
CA TYR A 49 -1.63 9.16 -8.30
C TYR A 49 -0.29 9.88 -8.12
N GLN A 50 0.10 10.74 -9.07
CA GLN A 50 1.35 11.50 -8.98
C GLN A 50 1.34 12.51 -7.82
N ALA A 51 0.21 13.16 -7.56
CA ALA A 51 0.08 14.06 -6.42
C ALA A 51 0.19 13.31 -5.08
N ALA A 52 -0.49 12.16 -4.94
CA ALA A 52 -0.34 11.30 -3.78
C ALA A 52 1.11 10.83 -3.60
N ALA A 53 1.75 10.38 -4.68
CA ALA A 53 3.13 9.92 -4.66
C ALA A 53 4.13 11.01 -4.29
N LYS A 54 3.93 12.25 -4.78
CA LYS A 54 4.77 13.38 -4.41
C LYS A 54 4.72 13.62 -2.90
N ILE A 55 3.52 13.65 -2.32
CA ILE A 55 3.34 13.85 -0.88
C ILE A 55 3.97 12.68 -0.10
N ALA A 56 3.77 11.44 -0.55
CA ALA A 56 4.37 10.26 0.08
C ALA A 56 5.92 10.32 0.05
N ASN A 57 6.52 10.66 -1.09
CA ASN A 57 7.98 10.80 -1.20
C ASN A 57 8.51 11.92 -0.28
N ASP A 58 7.84 13.07 -0.24
CA ASP A 58 8.24 14.20 0.60
C ASP A 58 8.10 13.85 2.10
N ALA A 59 7.03 13.14 2.49
CA ALA A 59 6.81 12.65 3.85
C ALA A 59 7.88 11.62 4.25
N LEU A 60 8.16 10.64 3.38
CA LEU A 60 9.18 9.63 3.62
C LEU A 60 10.54 10.28 3.85
N LYS A 61 10.94 11.22 2.98
CA LYS A 61 12.18 11.96 3.13
C LYS A 61 12.23 12.69 4.48
N LYS A 62 11.14 13.34 4.88
CA LYS A 62 11.07 14.05 6.16
C LYS A 62 11.28 13.13 7.35
N VAL A 63 10.73 11.92 7.33
CA VAL A 63 10.90 10.93 8.40
C VAL A 63 12.31 10.33 8.37
N VAL A 64 12.86 10.03 7.19
CA VAL A 64 14.26 9.58 7.00
C VAL A 64 15.24 10.60 7.58
N ASP A 65 15.10 11.88 7.21
CA ASP A 65 15.98 12.96 7.67
C ASP A 65 15.91 13.15 9.20
N ALA A 66 14.76 12.84 9.81
CA ALA A 66 14.57 12.89 11.26
C ALA A 66 14.99 11.61 11.99
N SER A 67 15.27 10.51 11.27
CA SER A 67 15.59 9.20 11.87
C SER A 67 17.07 9.11 12.29
N ILE A 68 17.45 9.95 13.24
CA ILE A 68 18.79 10.01 13.82
C ILE A 68 18.85 9.32 15.19
N GLU A 69 20.05 9.08 15.70
CA GLU A 69 20.27 8.54 17.04
C GLU A 69 19.52 9.36 18.10
N GLY A 70 18.86 8.67 19.03
CA GLY A 70 18.05 9.26 20.10
C GLY A 70 16.62 9.63 19.69
N SER A 71 16.27 9.58 18.40
CA SER A 71 14.91 9.87 17.94
C SER A 71 13.92 8.83 18.46
N LYS A 72 12.77 9.26 18.98
CA LYS A 72 11.73 8.35 19.45
C LYS A 72 10.90 7.86 18.28
N ILE A 73 10.60 6.57 18.26
CA ILE A 73 9.85 5.95 17.18
C ILE A 73 8.44 6.57 17.04
N ILE A 74 7.73 6.78 18.15
CA ILE A 74 6.41 7.42 18.11
C ILE A 74 6.43 8.83 17.51
N ASP A 75 7.46 9.62 17.81
CA ASP A 75 7.60 10.98 17.30
C ASP A 75 7.83 10.97 15.78
N LEU A 76 8.59 10.00 15.27
CA LEU A 76 8.81 9.78 13.83
C LEU A 76 7.51 9.39 13.11
N CYS A 77 6.72 8.47 13.70
CA CYS A 77 5.42 8.09 13.15
C CYS A 77 4.46 9.29 13.10
N MET A 78 4.37 10.06 14.19
CA MET A 78 3.52 11.26 14.24
C MET A 78 4.00 12.36 13.30
N LEU A 79 5.31 12.49 13.09
CA LEU A 79 5.89 13.44 12.14
C LEU A 79 5.44 13.14 10.71
N GLY A 80 5.53 11.88 10.28
CA GLY A 80 5.10 11.45 8.94
C GLY A 80 3.59 11.67 8.73
N ASP A 81 2.78 11.22 9.69
CA ASP A 81 1.32 11.36 9.63
C ASP A 81 0.91 12.84 9.54
N LYS A 82 1.46 13.68 10.42
CA LYS A 82 1.17 15.12 10.44
C LYS A 82 1.59 15.80 9.14
N TYR A 83 2.75 15.46 8.60
CA TYR A 83 3.20 16.01 7.32
C TYR A 83 2.22 15.67 6.20
N ILE A 84 1.75 14.42 6.13
CA ILE A 84 0.76 13.99 5.14
C ILE A 84 -0.55 14.77 5.30
N GLU A 85 -1.09 14.83 6.53
CA GLU A 85 -2.34 15.54 6.83
C GLU A 85 -2.28 17.02 6.45
N ASP A 86 -1.15 17.69 6.68
CA ASP A 86 -0.97 19.09 6.32
C ASP A 86 -0.76 19.27 4.80
N ALA A 87 0.00 18.39 4.17
CA ALA A 87 0.28 18.46 2.74
C ALA A 87 -0.98 18.23 1.88
N VAL A 88 -1.84 17.27 2.23
CA VAL A 88 -3.06 16.98 1.47
C VAL A 88 -4.07 18.14 1.49
N LYS A 89 -4.03 19.00 2.52
CA LYS A 89 -4.85 20.23 2.59
C LYS A 89 -4.47 21.28 1.54
N THR A 90 -3.32 21.13 0.88
CA THR A 90 -2.84 22.09 -0.13
C THR A 90 -3.18 21.72 -1.56
N VAL A 91 -3.65 20.48 -1.81
CA VAL A 91 -3.92 19.95 -3.15
C VAL A 91 -5.39 19.56 -3.29
N TYR A 92 -6.00 19.67 -4.48
CA TYR A 92 -7.40 19.27 -4.74
C TYR A 92 -8.41 19.85 -3.73
N ASN A 93 -8.40 21.18 -3.55
CA ASN A 93 -9.28 21.89 -2.62
C ASN A 93 -10.62 22.34 -3.23
N LYS A 94 -10.79 22.18 -4.54
CA LYS A 94 -12.06 22.42 -5.21
C LYS A 94 -12.90 21.14 -5.13
N GLY A 95 -14.09 21.22 -4.53
CA GLY A 95 -14.97 20.07 -4.34
C GLY A 95 -14.63 19.24 -3.09
N LYS A 96 -15.47 18.24 -2.81
CA LYS A 96 -15.32 17.31 -1.68
C LYS A 96 -14.55 16.06 -2.10
N ILE A 97 -13.28 16.23 -2.47
CA ILE A 97 -12.41 15.12 -2.89
C ILE A 97 -11.77 14.47 -1.64
N PRO A 98 -12.00 13.17 -1.35
CA PRO A 98 -11.42 12.50 -0.20
C PRO A 98 -9.90 12.35 -0.38
N LYS A 99 -9.12 12.70 0.64
CA LYS A 99 -7.65 12.69 0.58
C LYS A 99 -7.08 12.59 1.99
N GLY A 100 -5.94 11.94 2.15
CA GLY A 100 -5.36 11.71 3.46
C GLY A 100 -4.32 10.61 3.49
N ILE A 101 -4.09 10.11 4.70
CA ILE A 101 -3.24 8.94 4.97
C ILE A 101 -3.91 7.71 4.36
N GLY A 102 -3.19 7.04 3.46
CA GLY A 102 -3.59 5.77 2.86
C GLY A 102 -2.99 4.55 3.56
N PHE A 103 -1.81 4.73 4.17
CA PHE A 103 -1.20 3.80 5.10
C PHE A 103 -0.46 4.60 6.20
N PRO A 104 -0.71 4.36 7.50
CA PRO A 104 -0.09 5.12 8.57
C PRO A 104 1.42 4.99 8.58
N THR A 105 2.10 6.05 9.01
CA THR A 105 3.55 6.01 9.17
C THR A 105 3.93 4.95 10.18
N SER A 106 4.78 4.02 9.73
CA SER A 106 5.30 2.89 10.49
C SER A 106 6.81 2.93 10.46
N VAL A 107 7.43 2.69 11.62
CA VAL A 107 8.89 2.75 11.79
C VAL A 107 9.32 1.49 12.55
N SER A 108 9.71 0.46 11.81
CA SER A 108 10.12 -0.84 12.37
C SER A 108 11.63 -0.93 12.46
N LYS A 109 12.16 -1.16 13.66
CA LYS A 109 13.61 -1.28 13.89
C LYS A 109 14.09 -2.72 14.03
N ASN A 110 15.32 -2.99 13.59
CA ASN A 110 16.03 -4.26 13.69
C ASN A 110 15.19 -5.45 13.21
N HIS A 111 14.90 -6.39 14.11
CA HIS A 111 14.21 -7.65 13.83
C HIS A 111 12.70 -7.46 13.57
N TYR A 112 12.11 -6.31 13.87
CA TYR A 112 10.72 -6.01 13.49
C TYR A 112 10.60 -5.84 11.97
N ILE A 113 9.74 -6.65 11.36
CA ILE A 113 9.49 -6.73 9.91
C ILE A 113 8.72 -5.50 9.40
N CYS A 114 7.55 -5.22 9.96
CA CYS A 114 6.67 -4.19 9.42
C CYS A 114 5.68 -3.70 10.49
N HIS A 115 4.92 -2.67 10.14
CA HIS A 115 3.73 -2.18 10.86
C HIS A 115 3.93 -1.68 12.29
N TYR A 116 5.17 -1.45 12.75
CA TYR A 116 5.38 -0.91 14.08
C TYR A 116 5.05 0.59 14.12
N SER A 117 3.90 0.93 14.68
CA SER A 117 3.44 2.31 14.87
C SER A 117 2.72 2.44 16.22
N PRO A 118 3.46 2.65 17.32
CA PRO A 118 2.94 2.49 18.68
C PRO A 118 1.92 3.57 19.09
N LEU A 119 1.09 3.26 20.09
CA LEU A 119 0.20 4.22 20.73
C LEU A 119 0.92 4.97 21.85
N PRO A 120 0.56 6.23 22.15
CA PRO A 120 1.13 6.96 23.30
C PRO A 120 1.00 6.25 24.64
N SER A 121 -0.01 5.38 24.79
CA SER A 121 -0.24 4.58 26.00
C SER A 121 0.45 3.21 26.01
N ASP A 122 1.15 2.82 24.93
CA ASP A 122 1.90 1.57 24.92
C ASP A 122 3.19 1.72 25.76
N PRO A 123 3.58 0.71 26.55
CA PRO A 123 4.76 0.79 27.42
C PRO A 123 6.06 1.14 26.66
N ASP A 124 6.23 0.58 25.46
CA ASP A 124 7.46 0.74 24.66
C ASP A 124 7.35 1.85 23.59
N ALA A 125 6.31 2.68 23.65
CA ALA A 125 6.03 3.71 22.65
C ALA A 125 7.17 4.72 22.49
N TYR A 126 7.92 4.96 23.57
CA TYR A 126 9.01 5.93 23.62
C TYR A 126 10.38 5.30 23.38
N SER A 127 10.42 4.08 22.83
CA SER A 127 11.67 3.47 22.38
C SER A 127 12.40 4.39 21.38
N THR A 128 13.71 4.51 21.55
CA THR A 128 14.56 5.37 20.74
C THR A 128 15.35 4.55 19.72
N LEU A 129 15.78 5.26 18.67
CA LEU A 129 16.74 4.76 17.70
C LEU A 129 18.16 4.87 18.27
N THR A 130 18.97 3.84 18.03
CA THR A 130 20.39 3.78 18.41
C THR A 130 21.26 3.71 17.17
N LYS A 131 22.47 4.26 17.22
CA LYS A 131 23.44 4.17 16.12
C LYS A 131 23.67 2.72 15.69
N GLY A 132 23.67 2.47 14.38
CA GLY A 132 23.85 1.15 13.79
C GLY A 132 22.58 0.30 13.65
N GLU A 133 21.44 0.71 14.24
CA GLU A 133 20.17 0.01 14.03
C GLU A 133 19.68 0.15 12.59
N MET A 134 19.13 -0.93 12.03
CA MET A 134 18.40 -0.87 10.77
C MET A 134 16.96 -0.45 11.03
N VAL A 135 16.49 0.56 10.30
CA VAL A 135 15.17 1.16 10.50
C VAL A 135 14.43 1.18 9.18
N ARG A 136 13.22 0.62 9.19
CA ARG A 136 12.35 0.53 8.02
C ARG A 136 11.19 1.49 8.23
N ILE A 137 11.01 2.39 7.27
CA ILE A 137 9.99 3.42 7.32
C ILE A 137 9.03 3.14 6.17
N GLU A 138 7.74 3.05 6.47
CA GLU A 138 6.67 2.82 5.51
C GLU A 138 5.53 3.81 5.76
N LEU A 139 4.96 4.36 4.67
CA LEU A 139 3.76 5.19 4.71
C LEU A 139 3.04 5.20 3.36
N GLY A 140 1.80 5.68 3.35
CA GLY A 140 1.00 5.81 2.14
C GLY A 140 0.08 7.01 2.17
N VAL A 141 -0.20 7.56 0.99
CA VAL A 141 -1.07 8.72 0.79
C VAL A 141 -2.08 8.39 -0.28
N HIS A 142 -3.35 8.81 -0.11
CA HIS A 142 -4.35 8.72 -1.16
C HIS A 142 -4.91 10.09 -1.52
N VAL A 143 -5.24 10.25 -2.81
CA VAL A 143 -6.02 11.38 -3.32
C VAL A 143 -7.15 10.81 -4.17
N ASP A 144 -8.39 11.13 -3.81
CA ASP A 144 -9.61 10.63 -4.44
C ASP A 144 -9.74 9.10 -4.49
N GLY A 145 -9.11 8.44 -3.52
CA GLY A 145 -9.04 6.98 -3.46
C GLY A 145 -7.89 6.35 -4.26
N PHE A 146 -7.08 7.13 -4.96
CA PHE A 146 -5.88 6.64 -5.66
C PHE A 146 -4.68 6.67 -4.70
N LEU A 147 -4.20 5.49 -4.32
CA LEU A 147 -3.17 5.29 -3.30
C LEU A 147 -1.76 5.26 -3.90
N ALA A 148 -0.81 5.89 -3.21
CA ALA A 148 0.61 5.73 -3.42
C ALA A 148 1.29 5.37 -2.09
N GLN A 149 1.89 4.19 -2.03
CA GLN A 149 2.70 3.71 -0.90
C GLN A 149 4.20 3.77 -1.23
N VAL A 150 5.00 3.93 -0.17
CA VAL A 150 6.45 3.94 -0.25
C VAL A 150 7.05 3.46 1.06
N ALA A 151 8.13 2.69 0.94
CA ALA A 151 8.94 2.29 2.08
C ALA A 151 10.42 2.28 1.74
N THR A 152 11.25 2.51 2.75
CA THR A 152 12.71 2.43 2.66
C THR A 152 13.31 1.86 3.93
N THR A 153 14.56 1.42 3.81
CA THR A 153 15.38 1.05 4.96
C THR A 153 16.62 1.91 5.03
N LEU A 154 16.98 2.34 6.23
CA LEU A 154 18.21 3.07 6.54
C LEU A 154 18.96 2.39 7.70
N VAL A 155 20.23 2.76 7.86
CA VAL A 155 21.02 2.43 9.06
C VAL A 155 21.32 3.73 9.80
N VAL A 156 20.96 3.79 11.07
CA VAL A 156 21.07 5.02 11.88
C VAL A 156 22.54 5.39 12.04
N GLY A 157 22.89 6.62 11.66
CA GLY A 157 24.25 7.15 11.75
C GLY A 157 25.21 6.62 10.68
N ALA A 158 24.70 6.03 9.59
CA ALA A 158 25.50 5.69 8.43
C ALA A 158 25.80 6.92 7.57
N ASP A 159 27.06 7.05 7.16
CA ASP A 159 27.56 8.12 6.28
C ASP A 159 28.79 7.62 5.50
N LYS A 160 29.47 8.50 4.77
CA LYS A 160 30.64 8.12 3.96
C LYS A 160 31.86 7.72 4.81
N GLU A 161 31.96 8.23 6.03
CA GLU A 161 33.02 7.90 6.99
C GLU A 161 32.69 6.62 7.78
N ASN A 162 31.39 6.38 8.01
CA ASN A 162 30.80 5.23 8.69
C ASN A 162 29.90 4.44 7.71
N PRO A 163 30.48 3.81 6.66
CA PRO A 163 29.70 3.09 5.67
C PRO A 163 29.08 1.81 6.26
N ILE A 164 27.97 1.39 5.68
CA ILE A 164 27.25 0.17 6.02
C ILE A 164 28.02 -1.02 5.45
N SER A 165 28.34 -2.01 6.27
CA SER A 165 29.11 -3.20 5.87
C SER A 165 28.48 -4.50 6.37
N GLY A 166 29.06 -5.63 5.95
CA GLY A 166 28.66 -6.96 6.43
C GLY A 166 27.22 -7.32 6.06
N ARG A 167 26.53 -8.02 6.96
CA ARG A 167 25.18 -8.56 6.71
C ARG A 167 24.11 -7.48 6.53
N GLN A 168 24.26 -6.31 7.13
CA GLN A 168 23.37 -5.17 6.88
C GLN A 168 23.50 -4.67 5.42
N ALA A 169 24.73 -4.56 4.91
CA ALA A 169 24.98 -4.18 3.53
C ALA A 169 24.45 -5.24 2.55
N ASP A 170 24.63 -6.52 2.86
CA ASP A 170 24.08 -7.63 2.06
C ASP A 170 22.55 -7.54 1.97
N ALA A 171 21.85 -7.32 3.09
CA ALA A 171 20.39 -7.22 3.11
C ALA A 171 19.88 -6.05 2.24
N LEU A 172 20.50 -4.88 2.38
CA LEU A 172 20.16 -3.68 1.61
C LEU A 172 20.41 -3.89 0.11
N MET A 173 21.56 -4.45 -0.26
CA MET A 173 21.88 -4.76 -1.65
C MET A 173 20.93 -5.81 -2.23
N ALA A 174 20.60 -6.85 -1.46
CA ALA A 174 19.65 -7.89 -1.85
C ALA A 174 18.26 -7.31 -2.16
N ALA A 175 17.71 -6.52 -1.23
CA ALA A 175 16.40 -5.90 -1.41
C ALA A 175 16.42 -4.86 -2.54
N TYR A 176 17.49 -4.09 -2.70
CA TYR A 176 17.62 -3.13 -3.79
C TYR A 176 17.66 -3.83 -5.15
N VAL A 177 18.52 -4.84 -5.33
CA VAL A 177 18.60 -5.62 -6.57
C VAL A 177 17.27 -6.29 -6.86
N ALA A 178 16.63 -6.90 -5.86
CA ALA A 178 15.29 -7.48 -5.98
C ALA A 178 14.23 -6.45 -6.42
N SER A 179 14.28 -5.22 -5.90
CA SER A 179 13.36 -4.15 -6.30
C SER A 179 13.56 -3.72 -7.76
N GLU A 180 14.82 -3.64 -8.20
CA GLU A 180 15.18 -3.22 -9.56
C GLU A 180 14.93 -4.33 -10.60
N THR A 181 15.07 -5.61 -10.23
CA THR A 181 14.69 -6.73 -11.10
C THR A 181 13.16 -6.90 -11.13
N ALA A 182 12.48 -6.75 -10.00
CA ALA A 182 11.02 -6.81 -9.92
C ALA A 182 10.34 -5.81 -10.84
N ILE A 183 10.72 -4.52 -10.81
CA ILE A 183 10.12 -3.50 -11.68
C ILE A 183 10.40 -3.75 -13.17
N ARG A 184 11.52 -4.38 -13.52
CA ARG A 184 11.85 -4.73 -14.92
C ARG A 184 11.08 -5.97 -15.41
N THR A 185 10.64 -6.81 -14.49
CA THR A 185 9.82 -8.00 -14.74
C THR A 185 8.32 -7.71 -14.66
N LEU A 186 7.90 -6.73 -13.88
CA LEU A 186 6.51 -6.30 -13.76
C LEU A 186 6.05 -5.54 -15.02
N LYS A 187 5.65 -6.28 -16.07
CA LYS A 187 5.22 -5.72 -17.35
C LYS A 187 3.97 -6.45 -17.86
N PRO A 188 3.09 -5.79 -18.63
CA PRO A 188 1.96 -6.45 -19.26
C PRO A 188 2.37 -7.70 -20.04
N GLY A 189 1.62 -8.78 -19.88
CA GLY A 189 1.89 -10.09 -20.48
C GLY A 189 2.84 -10.98 -19.69
N ARG A 190 3.56 -10.46 -18.68
CA ARG A 190 4.31 -11.27 -17.71
C ARG A 190 3.44 -11.65 -16.53
N THR A 191 3.89 -12.59 -15.72
CA THR A 191 3.10 -13.14 -14.61
C THR A 191 3.67 -12.83 -13.23
N ASN A 192 2.80 -12.86 -12.22
CA ASN A 192 3.19 -12.70 -10.81
C ASN A 192 4.26 -13.70 -10.37
N VAL A 193 4.17 -14.96 -10.81
CA VAL A 193 5.16 -16.01 -10.53
C VAL A 193 6.55 -15.63 -11.02
N GLU A 194 6.68 -15.02 -12.20
CA GLU A 194 7.99 -14.58 -12.72
C GLU A 194 8.62 -13.49 -11.84
N VAL A 195 7.81 -12.61 -11.24
CA VAL A 195 8.30 -11.60 -10.29
C VAL A 195 8.73 -12.26 -8.98
N THR A 196 7.94 -13.22 -8.47
CA THR A 196 8.31 -14.02 -7.29
C THR A 196 9.67 -14.72 -7.49
N GLU A 197 9.86 -15.39 -8.62
CA GLU A 197 11.09 -16.13 -8.93
C GLU A 197 12.30 -15.21 -9.08
N ILE A 198 12.16 -14.06 -9.76
CA ILE A 198 13.29 -13.15 -9.96
C ILE A 198 13.72 -12.46 -8.65
N VAL A 199 12.76 -12.16 -7.76
CA VAL A 199 13.04 -11.60 -6.44
C VAL A 199 13.78 -12.63 -5.58
N GLN A 200 13.36 -13.89 -5.61
CA GLN A 200 14.03 -14.99 -4.91
C GLN A 200 15.49 -15.13 -5.37
N LYS A 201 15.72 -15.26 -6.68
CA LYS A 201 17.07 -15.34 -7.27
C LYS A 201 17.94 -14.13 -6.89
N SER A 202 17.35 -12.93 -6.90
CA SER A 202 18.05 -11.69 -6.55
C SER A 202 18.53 -11.68 -5.10
N ALA A 203 17.71 -12.16 -4.17
CA ALA A 203 18.07 -12.22 -2.74
C ALA A 203 19.17 -13.27 -2.45
N GLU A 204 19.13 -14.41 -3.16
CA GLU A 204 20.07 -15.52 -2.99
C GLU A 204 21.52 -15.16 -3.35
N GLU A 205 21.75 -14.25 -4.32
CA GLU A 205 23.08 -13.72 -4.67
C GLU A 205 23.81 -13.10 -3.47
N PHE A 206 23.05 -12.57 -2.52
CA PHE A 206 23.56 -11.94 -1.30
C PHE A 206 23.45 -12.86 -0.08
N GLY A 207 23.10 -14.13 -0.27
CA GLY A 207 22.82 -15.09 0.81
C GLY A 207 21.70 -14.61 1.73
N CYS A 208 20.67 -13.98 1.16
CA CYS A 208 19.49 -13.49 1.87
C CYS A 208 18.24 -14.21 1.34
N LYS A 209 17.11 -14.07 2.05
CA LYS A 209 15.82 -14.65 1.66
C LYS A 209 14.71 -13.61 1.70
N PRO A 210 13.82 -13.55 0.69
CA PRO A 210 12.60 -12.77 0.81
C PRO A 210 11.76 -13.30 1.98
N ILE A 211 11.05 -12.40 2.68
CA ILE A 211 10.15 -12.79 3.76
C ILE A 211 8.98 -13.60 3.19
N GLU A 212 8.79 -14.81 3.72
CA GLU A 212 7.77 -15.78 3.33
C GLU A 212 6.36 -15.19 3.49
N GLY A 213 5.57 -15.28 2.42
CA GLY A 213 4.15 -14.95 2.41
C GLY A 213 3.81 -13.47 2.34
N MET A 214 4.79 -12.55 2.22
CA MET A 214 4.50 -11.12 2.04
C MET A 214 3.95 -10.85 0.64
N LEU A 215 3.03 -9.90 0.54
CA LEU A 215 2.25 -9.67 -0.68
C LEU A 215 2.46 -8.25 -1.21
N SER A 216 2.76 -8.14 -2.50
CA SER A 216 2.57 -6.92 -3.27
C SER A 216 1.18 -6.95 -3.90
N HIS A 217 0.41 -5.87 -3.76
CA HIS A 217 -0.98 -5.82 -4.20
C HIS A 217 -1.19 -4.92 -5.42
N GLN A 218 -2.14 -5.33 -6.27
CA GLN A 218 -2.78 -4.42 -7.20
C GLN A 218 -3.55 -3.35 -6.42
N ILE A 219 -3.44 -2.10 -6.84
CA ILE A 219 -4.18 -0.97 -6.27
C ILE A 219 -5.25 -0.54 -7.27
N THR A 220 -6.47 -0.33 -6.78
CA THR A 220 -7.55 0.33 -7.51
C THR A 220 -8.14 1.46 -6.66
N ARG A 221 -9.07 2.26 -7.21
CA ARG A 221 -9.68 3.37 -6.47
C ARG A 221 -10.38 2.85 -5.21
N ASN A 222 -9.98 3.37 -4.05
CA ASN A 222 -10.46 2.95 -2.73
C ASN A 222 -10.18 1.48 -2.36
N ASN A 223 -9.22 0.82 -3.02
CA ASN A 223 -8.81 -0.53 -2.65
C ASN A 223 -7.29 -0.70 -2.75
N MET A 224 -6.67 -0.97 -1.60
CA MET A 224 -5.23 -1.21 -1.50
C MET A 224 -4.83 -2.68 -1.65
N GLU A 225 -5.79 -3.60 -1.52
CA GLU A 225 -5.59 -5.05 -1.66
C GLU A 225 -6.49 -5.57 -2.79
N GLY A 226 -6.13 -5.20 -4.01
CA GLY A 226 -6.80 -5.67 -5.23
C GLY A 226 -6.64 -7.18 -5.45
N GLN A 227 -7.37 -7.69 -6.43
CA GLN A 227 -7.44 -9.14 -6.70
C GLN A 227 -6.11 -9.75 -7.14
N LYS A 228 -5.28 -8.98 -7.86
CA LYS A 228 -3.98 -9.46 -8.31
C LYS A 228 -2.89 -9.20 -7.29
N GLN A 229 -2.08 -10.22 -7.03
CA GLN A 229 -1.01 -10.16 -6.03
C GLN A 229 0.26 -10.88 -6.48
N ILE A 230 1.39 -10.43 -5.94
CA ILE A 230 2.69 -11.09 -6.06
C ILE A 230 3.10 -11.51 -4.66
N ILE A 231 3.43 -12.78 -4.48
CA ILE A 231 3.82 -13.34 -3.20
C ILE A 231 5.33 -13.53 -3.13
N LEU A 232 5.95 -13.11 -2.04
CA LEU A 232 7.36 -13.34 -1.76
C LEU A 232 7.55 -14.70 -1.10
N ASN A 233 8.53 -15.47 -1.59
CA ASN A 233 8.95 -16.76 -1.02
C ASN A 233 7.75 -17.62 -0.53
N PRO A 234 6.79 -17.98 -1.40
CA PRO A 234 5.58 -18.68 -0.97
C PRO A 234 5.88 -20.11 -0.50
N THR A 235 5.17 -20.54 0.55
CA THR A 235 5.10 -21.95 0.95
C THR A 235 4.46 -22.81 -0.16
N ASP A 236 4.66 -24.12 -0.10
CA ASP A 236 4.05 -25.05 -1.07
C ASP A 236 2.52 -24.99 -1.06
N GLN A 237 1.93 -24.70 0.09
CA GLN A 237 0.48 -24.51 0.21
C GLN A 237 0.06 -23.20 -0.48
N GLN A 238 0.75 -22.10 -0.18
CA GLN A 238 0.47 -20.81 -0.81
C GLN A 238 0.65 -20.86 -2.33
N LYS A 239 1.64 -21.60 -2.86
CA LYS A 239 1.80 -21.80 -4.31
C LYS A 239 0.61 -22.50 -4.96
N LYS A 240 -0.02 -23.44 -4.25
CA LYS A 240 -1.21 -24.16 -4.73
C LYS A 240 -2.46 -23.29 -4.66
N ASP A 241 -2.57 -22.48 -3.62
CA ASP A 241 -3.73 -21.61 -3.39
C ASP A 241 -3.65 -20.30 -4.21
N SER A 242 -2.44 -19.88 -4.59
CA SER A 242 -2.22 -18.69 -5.40
C SER A 242 -2.47 -18.96 -6.88
N GLU A 243 -3.34 -18.19 -7.49
CA GLU A 243 -3.54 -18.23 -8.93
C GLU A 243 -2.38 -17.54 -9.67
N LYS A 244 -1.96 -18.14 -10.79
CA LYS A 244 -1.03 -17.48 -11.72
C LYS A 244 -1.79 -16.37 -12.45
N GLN A 245 -1.37 -15.14 -12.22
CA GLN A 245 -2.03 -13.94 -12.76
C GLN A 245 -1.12 -13.22 -13.74
N THR A 246 -1.68 -12.83 -14.88
CA THR A 246 -0.97 -12.06 -15.91
C THR A 246 -1.24 -10.58 -15.73
N PHE A 247 -0.19 -9.77 -15.76
CA PHE A 247 -0.29 -8.32 -15.67
C PHE A 247 -0.86 -7.73 -16.98
N ALA A 248 -1.62 -6.64 -16.85
CA ALA A 248 -2.23 -5.92 -17.94
C ALA A 248 -1.83 -4.44 -17.94
N GLU A 249 -1.95 -3.81 -19.10
CA GLU A 249 -1.83 -2.35 -19.22
C GLU A 249 -2.98 -1.67 -18.46
N GLY A 250 -2.71 -0.53 -17.84
CA GLY A 250 -3.68 0.21 -17.05
C GLY A 250 -3.72 -0.19 -15.57
N GLU A 251 -2.97 -1.20 -15.15
CA GLU A 251 -2.91 -1.64 -13.75
C GLU A 251 -1.91 -0.84 -12.92
N VAL A 252 -2.17 -0.76 -11.61
CA VAL A 252 -1.30 -0.13 -10.62
C VAL A 252 -0.95 -1.15 -9.55
N TYR A 253 0.31 -1.15 -9.10
CA TYR A 253 0.79 -2.06 -8.06
C TYR A 253 1.57 -1.29 -6.99
N ALA A 254 1.38 -1.64 -5.72
CA ALA A 254 2.37 -1.41 -4.67
C ALA A 254 3.28 -2.64 -4.62
N VAL A 255 4.47 -2.51 -5.18
CA VAL A 255 5.50 -3.55 -5.12
C VAL A 255 6.21 -3.42 -3.78
N ASP A 256 6.13 -4.46 -2.98
CA ASP A 256 6.69 -4.55 -1.63
C ASP A 256 7.76 -5.66 -1.60
N ILE A 257 9.00 -5.27 -1.34
CA ILE A 257 10.18 -6.13 -1.30
C ILE A 257 10.77 -6.12 0.12
N LEU A 258 10.59 -7.24 0.82
CA LEU A 258 11.10 -7.49 2.16
C LEU A 258 12.09 -8.66 2.11
N VAL A 259 13.34 -8.43 2.49
CA VAL A 259 14.42 -9.42 2.44
C VAL A 259 15.15 -9.51 3.78
N SER A 260 15.33 -10.72 4.31
CA SER A 260 16.02 -11.03 5.56
C SER A 260 17.36 -11.72 5.32
N THR A 261 18.32 -11.50 6.22
CA THR A 261 19.57 -12.27 6.31
C THR A 261 19.39 -13.65 6.94
N GLY A 262 18.25 -13.88 7.60
CA GLY A 262 17.91 -15.09 8.33
C GLY A 262 17.13 -16.11 7.51
N GLU A 263 16.16 -16.76 8.15
CA GLU A 263 15.32 -17.78 7.52
C GLU A 263 14.21 -17.18 6.64
N GLY A 264 13.85 -15.93 6.89
CA GLY A 264 12.77 -15.23 6.18
C GLY A 264 11.38 -15.69 6.59
N LYS A 265 11.23 -16.32 7.76
CA LYS A 265 9.94 -16.82 8.27
C LYS A 265 9.38 -15.85 9.31
N PRO A 266 8.37 -15.03 8.96
CA PRO A 266 7.84 -14.04 9.88
C PRO A 266 7.11 -14.70 11.05
N LYS A 267 7.23 -14.10 12.23
CA LYS A 267 6.43 -14.43 13.41
C LYS A 267 5.68 -13.18 13.87
N THR A 268 4.51 -13.34 14.46
CA THR A 268 3.85 -12.22 15.13
C THR A 268 4.67 -11.82 16.36
N ALA A 269 5.00 -10.53 16.47
CA ALA A 269 5.68 -10.00 17.63
C ALA A 269 4.72 -9.84 18.82
N ASP A 270 5.27 -9.76 20.03
CA ASP A 270 4.49 -9.48 21.24
C ASP A 270 3.94 -8.05 21.28
N SER A 271 4.46 -7.16 20.43
CA SER A 271 3.98 -5.80 20.27
C SER A 271 2.53 -5.77 19.79
N ARG A 272 1.75 -4.85 20.37
CA ARG A 272 0.34 -4.68 20.03
C ARG A 272 0.16 -4.32 18.55
N THR A 273 -0.82 -4.94 17.90
CA THR A 273 -1.36 -4.48 16.62
C THR A 273 -2.10 -3.16 16.80
N THR A 274 -1.65 -2.11 16.10
CA THR A 274 -2.24 -0.76 16.16
C THR A 274 -2.75 -0.27 14.82
N ILE A 275 -2.41 -0.96 13.73
CA ILE A 275 -2.81 -0.62 12.36
C ILE A 275 -3.87 -1.60 11.89
N TYR A 276 -4.93 -1.06 11.30
CA TYR A 276 -6.11 -1.79 10.89
C TYR A 276 -6.66 -1.23 9.58
N ARG A 277 -7.44 -2.04 8.84
CA ARG A 277 -8.14 -1.65 7.61
C ARG A 277 -9.59 -2.10 7.66
N ARG A 278 -10.52 -1.27 7.19
CA ARG A 278 -11.92 -1.71 7.03
C ARG A 278 -12.06 -2.64 5.83
N ASN A 279 -12.87 -3.68 5.97
CA ASN A 279 -13.28 -4.56 4.87
C ASN A 279 -14.67 -4.11 4.37
N PRO A 280 -14.79 -3.38 3.25
CA PRO A 280 -16.07 -2.85 2.79
C PRO A 280 -17.10 -3.92 2.45
N ASP A 281 -16.62 -5.06 1.96
CA ASP A 281 -17.46 -6.19 1.51
C ASP A 281 -17.96 -7.06 2.66
N GLN A 282 -17.41 -6.87 3.86
CA GLN A 282 -17.82 -7.62 5.05
C GLN A 282 -18.79 -6.80 5.88
N THR A 283 -19.99 -7.34 6.09
CA THR A 283 -21.04 -6.71 6.88
C THR A 283 -21.39 -7.58 8.08
N TYR A 284 -21.36 -6.99 9.27
CA TYR A 284 -21.76 -7.65 10.51
C TYR A 284 -22.48 -6.66 11.43
N LEU A 285 -23.53 -7.12 12.10
CA LEU A 285 -24.25 -6.32 13.09
C LEU A 285 -23.53 -6.37 14.45
N LEU A 286 -22.64 -5.40 14.67
CA LEU A 286 -21.87 -5.28 15.92
C LEU A 286 -22.79 -5.08 17.14
N LYS A 287 -22.54 -5.85 18.19
CA LYS A 287 -23.35 -5.89 19.41
C LYS A 287 -22.96 -4.80 20.40
N MET A 288 -21.68 -4.48 20.53
CA MET A 288 -21.24 -3.43 21.48
C MET A 288 -21.44 -2.03 20.89
N GLN A 289 -21.93 -1.11 21.72
CA GLN A 289 -22.09 0.31 21.32
C GLN A 289 -20.75 0.96 20.98
N THR A 290 -19.69 0.61 21.71
CA THR A 290 -18.32 1.08 21.45
C THR A 290 -17.83 0.63 20.08
N SER A 291 -18.02 -0.64 19.71
CA SER A 291 -17.64 -1.16 18.39
C SER A 291 -18.40 -0.49 17.25
N ARG A 292 -19.72 -0.29 17.40
CA ARG A 292 -20.51 0.47 16.42
C ARG A 292 -19.99 1.89 16.22
N ARG A 293 -19.61 2.57 17.31
CA ARG A 293 -19.02 3.92 17.23
C ARG A 293 -17.67 3.89 16.52
N VAL A 294 -16.78 2.96 16.88
CA VAL A 294 -15.48 2.78 16.23
C VAL A 294 -15.64 2.53 14.73
N LEU A 295 -16.50 1.61 14.32
CA LEU A 295 -16.72 1.32 12.90
C LEU A 295 -17.30 2.52 12.13
N SER A 296 -18.20 3.30 12.76
CA SER A 296 -18.75 4.53 12.17
C SER A 296 -17.69 5.61 11.96
N GLU A 297 -16.82 5.80 12.95
CA GLU A 297 -15.67 6.70 12.85
C GLU A 297 -14.71 6.25 11.75
N VAL A 298 -14.39 4.95 11.69
CA VAL A 298 -13.52 4.38 10.64
C VAL A 298 -14.09 4.62 9.25
N LYS A 299 -15.39 4.34 9.05
CA LYS A 299 -16.08 4.53 7.76
C LYS A 299 -16.06 5.99 7.31
N SER A 300 -16.24 6.93 8.24
CA SER A 300 -16.32 8.36 7.92
C SER A 300 -14.96 9.02 7.71
N ARG A 301 -13.92 8.60 8.46
CA ARG A 301 -12.61 9.24 8.45
C ARG A 301 -11.59 8.57 7.53
N PHE A 302 -11.56 7.24 7.48
CA PHE A 302 -10.52 6.47 6.78
C PHE A 302 -11.06 5.69 5.57
N GLY A 303 -12.37 5.46 5.51
CA GLY A 303 -13.00 4.75 4.41
C GLY A 303 -12.62 3.26 4.40
N SER A 304 -11.79 2.88 3.43
CA SER A 304 -11.24 1.52 3.24
C SER A 304 -9.72 1.44 3.39
N PHE A 305 -9.06 2.58 3.64
CA PHE A 305 -7.61 2.64 3.83
C PHE A 305 -7.20 2.20 5.23
N ALA A 306 -5.91 1.88 5.38
CA ALA A 306 -5.35 1.53 6.66
C ALA A 306 -5.30 2.76 7.58
N PHE A 307 -5.54 2.55 8.87
CA PHE A 307 -5.54 3.59 9.90
C PHE A 307 -4.88 3.08 11.17
N ASN A 308 -4.34 4.00 11.98
CA ASN A 308 -3.78 3.68 13.28
C ASN A 308 -4.80 4.02 14.38
N LEU A 309 -4.87 3.23 15.46
CA LEU A 309 -5.76 3.54 16.59
C LEU A 309 -5.46 4.90 17.24
N ARG A 310 -4.23 5.42 17.13
CA ARG A 310 -3.83 6.77 17.57
C ARG A 310 -4.56 7.89 16.80
N HIS A 311 -5.03 7.61 15.59
CA HIS A 311 -5.79 8.59 14.81
C HIS A 311 -7.23 8.73 15.28
N MET A 312 -7.74 7.79 16.10
CA MET A 312 -9.10 7.78 16.61
C MET A 312 -9.29 8.86 17.70
N GLU A 313 -10.50 9.41 17.83
CA GLU A 313 -10.81 10.44 18.83
C GLU A 313 -10.57 9.98 20.28
N GLU A 314 -10.95 8.73 20.59
CA GLU A 314 -10.89 8.18 21.94
C GLU A 314 -10.12 6.85 21.96
N GLU A 315 -8.80 6.92 22.14
CA GLU A 315 -7.88 5.76 22.07
C GLU A 315 -8.34 4.56 22.94
N LYS A 316 -8.77 4.80 24.18
CA LYS A 316 -9.27 3.74 25.08
C LYS A 316 -10.51 3.03 24.52
N LYS A 317 -11.44 3.77 23.92
CA LYS A 317 -12.65 3.20 23.31
C LYS A 317 -12.30 2.49 21.99
N ALA A 318 -11.39 3.05 21.21
CA ALA A 318 -10.87 2.43 19.99
C ALA A 318 -10.26 1.06 20.27
N ARG A 319 -9.38 0.97 21.28
CA ARG A 319 -8.74 -0.28 21.71
C ARG A 319 -9.75 -1.38 22.09
N MET A 320 -10.87 -1.01 22.69
CA MET A 320 -11.90 -1.98 23.08
C MET A 320 -12.81 -2.35 21.90
N GLY A 321 -13.30 -1.35 21.15
CA GLY A 321 -14.26 -1.57 20.07
C GLY A 321 -13.67 -2.27 18.84
N ILE A 322 -12.37 -2.12 18.60
CA ILE A 322 -11.71 -2.75 17.46
C ILE A 322 -11.69 -4.28 17.56
N LEU A 323 -11.67 -4.85 18.77
CA LEU A 323 -11.58 -6.30 18.97
C LEU A 323 -12.80 -7.04 18.44
N GLU A 324 -14.01 -6.49 18.61
CA GLU A 324 -15.22 -7.07 18.01
C GLU A 324 -15.22 -6.89 16.49
N CYS A 325 -14.72 -5.75 16.00
CA CYS A 325 -14.62 -5.48 14.57
C CYS A 325 -13.67 -6.46 13.86
N GLU A 326 -12.52 -6.73 14.48
CA GLU A 326 -11.52 -7.71 14.03
C GLU A 326 -12.09 -9.13 14.08
N LYS A 327 -12.69 -9.51 15.21
CA LYS A 327 -13.28 -10.86 15.41
C LYS A 327 -14.32 -11.23 14.35
N HIS A 328 -15.08 -10.23 13.88
CA HIS A 328 -16.11 -10.43 12.86
C HIS A 328 -15.66 -10.00 11.45
N ALA A 329 -14.35 -9.80 11.25
CA ALA A 329 -13.72 -9.51 9.96
C ALA A 329 -14.28 -8.29 9.23
N VAL A 330 -14.99 -7.38 9.91
CA VAL A 330 -15.35 -6.06 9.33
C VAL A 330 -14.15 -5.12 9.29
N VAL A 331 -13.11 -5.45 10.05
CA VAL A 331 -11.80 -4.82 10.04
C VAL A 331 -10.73 -5.91 10.01
N SER A 332 -9.69 -5.73 9.21
CA SER A 332 -8.48 -6.58 9.17
C SER A 332 -7.33 -5.94 9.95
N PRO A 333 -6.57 -6.72 10.75
CA PRO A 333 -5.37 -6.25 11.43
C PRO A 333 -4.15 -6.25 10.50
N TYR A 334 -3.24 -5.30 10.71
CA TYR A 334 -1.86 -5.36 10.21
C TYR A 334 -0.93 -5.63 11.40
N PRO A 335 -0.70 -6.92 11.76
CA PRO A 335 0.10 -7.26 12.92
C PRO A 335 1.55 -6.82 12.74
N VAL A 336 2.20 -6.52 13.86
CA VAL A 336 3.66 -6.33 13.87
C VAL A 336 4.30 -7.71 13.71
N LEU A 337 5.02 -7.90 12.62
CA LEU A 337 5.77 -9.12 12.36
C LEU A 337 7.23 -8.93 12.77
N CYS A 338 7.91 -10.01 13.10
CA CYS A 338 9.33 -10.02 13.42
C CYS A 338 10.06 -11.25 12.88
N GLU A 339 11.36 -11.11 12.70
CA GLU A 339 12.32 -12.21 12.56
C GLU A 339 13.00 -12.46 13.91
N LYS A 340 13.79 -13.52 13.98
CA LYS A 340 14.75 -13.81 15.03
C LYS A 340 15.66 -12.60 15.27
N GLU A 341 15.84 -12.30 16.54
CA GLU A 341 16.74 -11.25 16.97
C GLU A 341 18.18 -11.49 16.50
N GLY A 342 18.86 -10.42 16.08
CA GLY A 342 20.18 -10.47 15.47
C GLY A 342 20.19 -10.55 13.95
N GLU A 343 19.07 -10.94 13.31
CA GLU A 343 18.94 -10.89 11.86
C GLU A 343 18.64 -9.47 11.35
N HIS A 344 19.08 -9.19 10.14
CA HIS A 344 18.93 -7.92 9.46
C HIS A 344 17.94 -8.03 8.32
N ILE A 345 17.17 -6.99 8.11
CA ILE A 345 16.06 -7.05 7.18
C ILE A 345 15.93 -5.71 6.47
N ALA A 346 15.85 -5.76 5.15
CA ALA A 346 15.66 -4.61 4.29
C ALA A 346 14.27 -4.65 3.64
N HIS A 347 13.65 -3.48 3.61
CA HIS A 347 12.32 -3.21 3.08
C HIS A 347 12.42 -2.06 2.07
N PHE A 348 12.03 -2.32 0.82
CA PHE A 348 11.80 -1.31 -0.20
C PHE A 348 10.43 -1.53 -0.83
N GLN A 349 9.59 -0.50 -0.78
CA GLN A 349 8.28 -0.53 -1.38
C GLN A 349 8.09 0.69 -2.27
N PHE A 350 7.45 0.49 -3.42
CA PHE A 350 7.16 1.56 -4.37
C PHE A 350 5.89 1.28 -5.15
N THR A 351 5.20 2.35 -5.55
CA THR A 351 4.00 2.31 -6.37
C THR A 351 4.37 2.50 -7.83
N VAL A 352 3.81 1.66 -8.70
CA VAL A 352 4.12 1.61 -10.13
C VAL A 352 2.85 1.55 -10.98
N LEU A 353 2.83 2.36 -12.04
CA LEU A 353 1.75 2.42 -13.03
C LEU A 353 2.17 1.66 -14.28
N LEU A 354 1.41 0.66 -14.72
CA LEU A 354 1.65 -0.09 -15.95
C LEU A 354 1.08 0.65 -17.15
N LEU A 355 1.87 1.57 -17.72
CA LEU A 355 1.51 2.36 -18.89
C LEU A 355 1.98 1.68 -20.20
N PRO A 356 1.42 2.05 -21.38
CA PRO A 356 1.83 1.46 -22.67
C PRO A 356 3.32 1.62 -22.99
N ALA A 357 3.97 2.67 -22.47
CA ALA A 357 5.41 2.90 -22.63
C ALA A 357 6.30 2.03 -21.71
N GLY A 358 5.68 1.23 -20.84
CA GLY A 358 6.31 0.46 -19.77
C GLY A 358 6.00 1.01 -18.38
N PRO A 359 6.46 0.31 -17.34
CA PRO A 359 6.20 0.65 -15.94
C PRO A 359 6.72 2.06 -15.60
N LEU A 360 5.90 2.83 -14.89
CA LEU A 360 6.23 4.13 -14.35
C LEU A 360 6.22 4.06 -12.83
N LYS A 361 7.41 3.99 -12.22
CA LYS A 361 7.60 4.14 -10.78
C LYS A 361 7.27 5.59 -10.38
N ILE A 362 6.26 5.79 -9.54
CA ILE A 362 5.81 7.13 -9.11
C ILE A 362 6.28 7.49 -7.70
N THR A 363 6.45 6.50 -6.82
CA THR A 363 7.12 6.70 -5.53
C THR A 363 8.55 6.15 -5.58
N SER A 364 9.44 6.80 -4.83
CA SER A 364 10.86 6.46 -4.82
C SER A 364 11.41 6.59 -3.41
N PHE A 365 12.29 5.67 -3.04
CA PHE A 365 13.04 5.71 -1.81
C PHE A 365 14.46 6.26 -2.04
N PRO A 366 15.06 6.96 -1.05
CA PRO A 366 16.46 7.36 -1.12
C PRO A 366 17.38 6.14 -1.22
N TRP A 367 18.33 6.18 -2.15
CA TRP A 367 19.35 5.15 -2.30
C TRP A 367 20.69 5.79 -2.64
N ASP A 368 21.71 5.51 -1.84
CA ASP A 368 23.09 5.94 -2.09
C ASP A 368 24.01 4.73 -1.97
N ALA A 369 24.35 4.14 -3.12
CA ALA A 369 25.24 2.99 -3.20
C ALA A 369 26.65 3.27 -2.61
N SER A 370 27.07 4.55 -2.51
CA SER A 370 28.38 4.89 -1.95
C SER A 370 28.47 4.68 -0.44
N LEU A 371 27.32 4.54 0.24
CA LEU A 371 27.25 4.22 1.66
C LEU A 371 27.40 2.72 1.95
N LEU A 372 27.40 1.85 0.94
CA LEU A 372 27.41 0.40 1.12
C LEU A 372 28.76 -0.22 0.76
N LYS A 373 29.21 -1.15 1.60
CA LYS A 373 30.37 -2.02 1.39
C LYS A 373 29.94 -3.47 1.61
N SER A 374 29.34 -4.08 0.59
CA SER A 374 29.10 -5.53 0.57
C SER A 374 30.24 -6.22 -0.17
N GLU A 375 30.66 -7.37 0.35
CA GLU A 375 31.63 -8.27 -0.32
C GLU A 375 30.97 -9.14 -1.40
N LYS A 376 29.62 -9.10 -1.48
CA LYS A 376 28.83 -9.86 -2.44
C LYS A 376 28.38 -8.96 -3.58
N GLU A 377 28.25 -9.57 -4.74
CA GLU A 377 27.78 -8.94 -5.96
C GLU A 377 26.89 -9.91 -6.73
N VAL A 378 26.10 -9.38 -7.66
CA VAL A 378 25.27 -10.19 -8.55
C VAL A 378 26.19 -10.97 -9.50
N LYS A 379 26.19 -12.30 -9.40
CA LYS A 379 26.99 -13.19 -10.25
C LYS A 379 26.21 -13.70 -11.45
N SER A 380 24.92 -13.97 -11.30
CA SER A 380 24.05 -14.45 -12.38
C SER A 380 24.05 -13.50 -13.58
N GLU A 381 24.41 -14.03 -14.76
CA GLU A 381 24.38 -13.29 -16.02
C GLU A 381 22.95 -12.89 -16.40
N GLU A 382 21.95 -13.73 -16.11
CA GLU A 382 20.52 -13.41 -16.31
C GLU A 382 20.13 -12.13 -15.57
N LEU A 383 20.54 -12.02 -14.30
CA LEU A 383 20.25 -10.84 -13.48
C LEU A 383 21.03 -9.61 -13.97
N LYS A 384 22.30 -9.76 -14.34
CA LYS A 384 23.11 -8.66 -14.88
C LYS A 384 22.53 -8.12 -16.19
N GLU A 385 22.10 -9.00 -17.09
CA GLU A 385 21.46 -8.62 -18.35
C GLU A 385 20.14 -7.91 -18.09
N LEU A 386 19.31 -8.44 -17.19
CA LEU A 386 18.05 -7.81 -16.81
C LEU A 386 18.29 -6.40 -16.25
N LEU A 387 19.21 -6.23 -15.30
CA LEU A 387 19.51 -4.94 -14.67
C LEU A 387 19.97 -3.87 -15.66
N LYS A 388 20.67 -4.27 -16.74
CA LYS A 388 21.08 -3.37 -17.85
C LYS A 388 19.89 -2.90 -18.70
N THR A 389 18.76 -3.60 -18.70
CA THR A 389 17.58 -3.18 -19.46
C THR A 389 16.94 -1.92 -18.87
N SER A 390 16.39 -1.09 -19.75
CA SER A 390 15.59 0.06 -19.32
C SER A 390 14.24 -0.39 -18.78
N VAL A 391 13.82 0.18 -17.65
CA VAL A 391 12.48 -0.02 -17.09
C VAL A 391 11.41 0.47 -18.08
N ARG A 392 11.63 1.63 -18.70
CA ARG A 392 10.67 2.28 -19.61
C ARG A 392 11.29 2.55 -20.97
N LYS A 393 10.53 2.38 -22.06
CA LYS A 393 11.01 2.71 -23.41
C LYS A 393 11.13 4.23 -23.54
N SER A 394 12.32 4.75 -23.83
CA SER A 394 12.48 6.19 -24.09
C SER A 394 11.83 6.54 -25.43
N ASN A 395 10.88 7.48 -25.44
CA ASN A 395 10.30 8.01 -26.68
C ASN A 395 11.29 9.00 -27.35
N LYS A 396 12.44 8.52 -27.82
CA LYS A 396 13.40 9.33 -28.58
C LYS A 396 13.00 9.53 -30.06
N LYS A 397 11.84 9.03 -30.52
CA LYS A 397 11.44 9.06 -31.94
C LYS A 397 10.31 10.01 -32.35
N LYS A 398 9.73 10.82 -31.45
CA LYS A 398 8.66 11.79 -31.84
C LYS A 398 9.08 13.26 -31.98
N LYS A 399 10.39 13.57 -31.93
CA LYS A 399 10.92 14.95 -32.10
C LYS A 399 11.68 15.21 -33.42
N LYS A 400 11.62 14.28 -34.40
CA LYS A 400 12.30 14.43 -35.71
C LYS A 400 11.37 14.36 -36.94
N SER A 401 10.06 14.57 -36.77
CA SER A 401 9.10 14.60 -37.91
C SER A 401 8.25 15.87 -37.98
N LYS A 402 8.73 17.00 -37.43
CA LYS A 402 8.09 18.33 -37.60
C LYS A 402 9.07 19.41 -38.09
N SER A 403 10.12 19.03 -38.81
CA SER A 403 11.06 19.96 -39.44
C SER A 403 11.64 19.41 -40.75
N ALA A 404 10.78 18.86 -41.61
CA ALA A 404 11.11 18.56 -43.00
C ALA A 404 9.81 18.49 -43.81
N GLY A 405 9.43 19.62 -44.40
CA GLY A 405 8.21 19.74 -45.19
C GLY A 405 7.92 21.20 -45.50
N GLY A 406 8.77 21.82 -46.32
CA GLY A 406 8.55 23.20 -46.78
C GLY A 406 9.74 23.81 -47.49
N ALA A 407 10.20 23.19 -48.59
CA ALA A 407 10.89 23.86 -49.70
C ALA A 407 11.23 22.82 -50.77
N ASP A 408 10.38 22.70 -51.79
CA ASP A 408 10.81 22.70 -53.18
C ASP A 408 9.59 22.69 -54.10
N LYS A 409 9.31 23.86 -54.69
CA LYS A 409 8.53 23.99 -55.93
C LYS A 409 9.53 24.37 -57.00
N LYS A 410 9.67 23.48 -57.99
CA LYS A 410 10.46 23.64 -59.21
C LYS A 410 10.08 24.91 -59.98
N GLU A 411 11.13 25.46 -60.59
CA GLU A 411 11.14 26.46 -61.65
C GLU A 411 10.24 26.11 -62.84
N SER A 412 9.67 27.14 -63.46
CA SER A 412 9.52 27.25 -64.90
C SER A 412 9.56 28.74 -65.29
N GLU A 413 10.62 29.11 -66.02
CA GLU A 413 10.68 30.02 -67.18
C GLU A 413 9.90 31.35 -67.19
N GLY A 414 10.62 32.43 -67.53
CA GLY A 414 10.16 33.36 -68.58
C GLY A 414 9.93 34.82 -68.20
N ASP A 415 10.79 35.66 -68.78
CA ASP A 415 10.54 37.02 -69.31
C ASP A 415 10.53 38.27 -68.40
N GLU A 416 11.58 39.06 -68.68
CA GLU A 416 11.61 40.46 -69.12
C GLU A 416 11.28 41.63 -68.17
N VAL A 417 12.26 42.55 -68.20
CA VAL A 417 12.37 43.98 -67.81
C VAL A 417 12.67 44.30 -66.34
#